data_AF-A0A967WA29-F1
#
_entry.id   AF-A0A967WA29-F1
#
_cell.length_a   1.000
_cell.length_b   1.000
_cell.length_c   1.000
_cell.angle_alpha   90.00
_cell.angle_beta   90.00
_cell.angle_gamma   90.00
#
_symmetry.space_group_name_H-M   'P 1'
#
loop_
_entity.id
_entity.type
_entity.pdbx_description
1 polymer ?
#
loop_
_entity_poly.entity_id
_entity_poly.type
_entity_poly.pdbx_seq_one_letter_code
_entity_poly.pdbx_strand_id
1 'polypeptide(L)'
;MLLPQGPDGYEVCRRIREFSEVPVIMLTARAQESDMLRGFDVGADDYLTKPFSAKELVARVKAVLRRSRRPGEALSTLLTCGDLEIDFSRRTVRAHG
;
A
#
# COMPACT_ATOMS: atom_id res chain seq x y z
N MET A 1 14.32 13.84 0.82
CA MET A 1 14.49 15.07 1.63
C MET A 1 15.29 14.64 2.84
N LEU A 2 16.51 15.14 3.05
CA LEU A 2 17.22 14.89 4.31
C LEU A 2 16.44 15.64 5.41
N LEU A 3 15.90 14.93 6.39
CA LEU A 3 15.50 15.55 7.64
C LEU A 3 16.81 15.96 8.34
N PRO A 4 17.12 17.26 8.49
CA PRO A 4 18.44 17.70 8.97
C PRO A 4 18.77 17.25 10.40
N GLN A 5 17.79 16.73 11.14
CA GLN A 5 17.88 16.35 12.55
C GLN A 5 17.16 15.00 12.84
N GLY A 6 16.81 14.22 11.81
CA GLY A 6 15.97 13.03 11.95
C GLY A 6 16.51 11.81 11.20
N PRO A 7 15.96 10.61 11.46
CA PRO A 7 16.32 9.41 10.71
C PRO A 7 16.13 9.64 9.20
N ASP A 8 17.02 9.07 8.39
CA ASP A 8 16.89 9.14 6.95
C ASP A 8 15.63 8.41 6.46
N GLY A 9 15.18 8.72 5.24
CA GLY A 9 13.96 8.14 4.68
C GLY A 9 13.99 6.61 4.52
N TYR A 10 15.19 6.01 4.39
CA TYR A 10 15.34 4.57 4.28
C TYR A 10 15.12 3.90 5.64
N GLU A 11 15.71 4.45 6.71
CA GLU A 11 15.51 3.98 8.08
C GLU A 11 14.07 4.13 8.53
N VAL A 12 13.40 5.23 8.16
CA VAL A 12 11.97 5.40 8.41
C VAL A 12 11.15 4.32 7.71
N CYS A 13 11.43 4.04 6.43
CA CYS A 13 10.74 2.97 5.69
C CYS A 13 10.95 1.61 6.35
N ARG A 14 12.20 1.29 6.70
CA ARG A 14 12.57 0.04 7.37
C ARG A 14 11.77 -0.16 8.66
N ARG A 15 11.68 0.87 9.51
CA ARG A 15 10.88 0.82 10.75
C ARG A 15 9.39 0.69 10.50
N ILE A 16 8.83 1.37 9.50
CA ILE A 16 7.41 1.22 9.14
C ILE A 16 7.11 -0.24 8.77
N ARG A 17 8.00 -0.89 8.03
CA ARG A 17 7.85 -2.29 7.63
C ARG A 17 7.94 -3.30 8.78
N GLU A 18 8.50 -2.93 9.92
CA GLU A 18 8.51 -3.80 11.10
C GLU A 18 7.09 -4.00 11.68
N PHE A 19 6.15 -3.09 11.41
CA PHE A 19 4.80 -3.14 12.00
C PHE A 19 3.64 -2.87 11.03
N SER A 20 3.91 -2.49 9.77
CA SER A 20 2.87 -2.06 8.83
C SER A 20 3.19 -2.42 7.38
N GLU A 21 2.17 -2.92 6.70
CA GLU A 21 2.16 -3.17 5.25
C GLU A 21 1.62 -1.97 4.47
N VAL A 22 1.47 -0.80 5.10
CA VAL A 22 0.98 0.41 4.42
C VAL A 22 1.87 0.71 3.21
N PRO A 23 1.30 1.07 2.05
CA PRO A 23 2.13 1.28 0.88
C PRO A 23 3.00 2.53 0.99
N VAL A 24 4.28 2.44 0.61
CA VAL A 24 5.27 3.51 0.76
C VAL A 24 5.82 3.93 -0.60
N ILE A 25 5.72 5.22 -0.90
CA ILE A 25 6.35 5.84 -2.07
C ILE A 25 7.47 6.76 -1.60
N MET A 26 8.69 6.51 -2.05
CA MET A 26 9.84 7.37 -1.74
C MET A 26 9.93 8.55 -2.70
N LEU A 27 9.97 9.77 -2.14
CA LEU A 27 10.13 11.03 -2.91
C LEU A 27 11.51 11.63 -2.62
N THR A 28 12.39 11.61 -3.61
CA THR A 28 13.82 11.90 -3.39
C THR A 28 14.43 12.77 -4.48
N ALA A 29 15.54 13.45 -4.19
CA ALA A 29 16.36 14.11 -5.20
C ALA A 29 17.51 13.20 -5.70
N ARG A 30 17.66 12.01 -5.11
CA ARG A 30 18.68 11.05 -5.48
C ARG A 30 18.19 10.20 -6.64
N ALA A 31 18.85 10.32 -7.78
CA ALA A 31 18.47 9.64 -9.01
C ALA A 31 19.43 8.51 -9.40
N GLN A 32 20.38 8.16 -8.53
CA GLN A 32 21.28 7.03 -8.78
C GLN A 32 20.51 5.71 -8.68
N GLU A 33 20.82 4.77 -9.55
CA GLU A 33 20.22 3.44 -9.55
C GLU A 33 20.43 2.73 -8.20
N SER A 34 21.61 2.87 -7.60
CA SER A 34 21.93 2.33 -6.27
C SER A 34 21.01 2.85 -5.16
N ASP A 35 20.63 4.13 -5.20
CA ASP A 35 19.68 4.72 -4.25
C ASP A 35 18.26 4.18 -4.45
N MET A 36 17.87 3.94 -5.71
CA MET A 36 16.58 3.35 -6.05
C MET A 36 16.50 1.89 -5.57
N LEU A 37 17.51 1.08 -5.89
CA LEU A 37 17.60 -0.32 -5.45
C LEU A 37 17.55 -0.42 -3.92
N ARG A 38 18.34 0.40 -3.22
CA ARG A 38 18.29 0.48 -1.76
C ARG A 38 16.90 0.84 -1.24
N GLY A 39 16.19 1.74 -1.90
CA GLY A 39 14.82 2.11 -1.55
C GLY A 39 13.86 0.93 -1.60
N PHE A 40 13.97 0.09 -2.63
CA PHE A 40 13.17 -1.12 -2.76
C PHE A 40 13.57 -2.20 -1.73
N ASP A 41 14.87 -2.38 -1.47
CA ASP A 41 15.37 -3.36 -0.50
C ASP A 41 14.85 -3.09 0.93
N VAL A 42 14.70 -1.82 1.31
CA VAL A 42 14.13 -1.44 2.62
C VAL A 42 12.59 -1.45 2.65
N GLY A 43 11.95 -1.87 1.56
CA GLY A 43 10.51 -2.09 1.46
C GLY A 43 9.70 -0.94 0.90
N ALA A 44 10.25 -0.05 0.08
CA ALA A 44 9.40 0.88 -0.69
C ALA A 44 8.62 0.14 -1.80
N ASP A 45 7.40 0.57 -2.09
CA ASP A 45 6.59 0.05 -3.20
C ASP A 45 6.82 0.80 -4.51
N ASP A 46 7.24 2.06 -4.41
CA ASP A 46 7.56 2.91 -5.56
C ASP A 46 8.63 3.95 -5.16
N TYR A 47 9.37 4.42 -6.16
CA TYR A 47 10.47 5.37 -6.01
C TYR A 47 10.36 6.44 -7.08
N LEU A 48 10.19 7.70 -6.66
CA LEU A 48 9.99 8.83 -7.54
C LEU A 48 11.01 9.93 -7.27
N THR A 49 11.81 10.22 -8.29
CA THR A 49 12.82 11.28 -8.28
C THR A 49 12.20 12.65 -8.54
N LYS A 50 12.71 13.67 -7.86
CA LYS A 50 12.41 15.08 -8.11
C LYS A 50 13.30 15.62 -9.24
N PRO A 51 12.79 16.55 -10.06
CA PRO A 51 11.43 17.11 -10.04
C PRO A 51 10.39 16.16 -10.67
N PHE A 52 9.18 16.16 -10.13
CA PHE A 52 8.04 15.39 -10.65
C PHE A 52 6.81 16.29 -10.80
N SER A 53 5.86 15.88 -11.64
CA SER A 53 4.58 16.57 -11.76
C SER A 53 3.55 16.07 -10.74
N ALA A 54 2.59 16.90 -10.35
CA ALA A 54 1.48 16.46 -9.51
C ALA A 54 0.68 15.31 -10.16
N LYS A 55 0.52 15.33 -11.48
CA LYS A 55 -0.17 14.27 -12.24
C LYS A 55 0.56 12.94 -12.13
N GLU A 56 1.88 12.94 -12.21
CA GLU A 56 2.69 11.74 -12.06
C GLU A 56 2.57 11.14 -10.66
N LEU A 57 2.69 11.96 -9.62
CA LEU A 57 2.53 11.50 -8.25
C LEU A 57 1.15 10.87 -8.01
N VAL A 58 0.08 11.53 -8.50
CA VAL A 58 -1.29 11.00 -8.39
C VAL A 58 -1.43 9.66 -9.12
N ALA A 59 -0.83 9.51 -10.31
CA ALA A 59 -0.87 8.26 -11.06
C ALA A 59 -0.16 7.11 -10.29
N ARG A 60 0.99 7.39 -9.69
CA ARG A 60 1.74 6.41 -8.88
C ARG A 60 1.01 6.02 -7.61
N VAL A 61 0.45 6.98 -6.88
CA VAL A 61 -0.41 6.71 -5.71
C VAL A 61 -1.55 5.78 -6.08
N LYS A 62 -2.28 6.07 -7.18
CA LYS A 62 -3.36 5.19 -7.67
C LYS A 62 -2.85 3.79 -8.05
N ALA A 63 -1.70 3.70 -8.68
CA ALA A 63 -1.12 2.42 -9.10
C ALA A 63 -0.70 1.57 -7.90
N VAL A 64 -0.07 2.17 -6.89
CA VAL A 64 0.33 1.51 -5.64
C VAL A 64 -0.91 1.01 -4.90
N LEU A 65 -1.90 1.87 -4.60
CA LEU A 65 -3.12 1.47 -3.89
C LEU A 65 -3.90 0.35 -4.60
N ARG A 66 -3.93 0.34 -5.94
CA ARG A 66 -4.55 -0.74 -6.70
C ARG A 66 -3.85 -2.10 -6.47
N ARG A 67 -2.53 -2.11 -6.33
CA ARG A 67 -1.75 -3.33 -6.04
C ARG A 67 -1.87 -3.74 -4.57
N SER A 68 -2.06 -2.78 -3.68
CA SER A 68 -2.21 -2.99 -2.24
C SER A 68 -3.54 -3.61 -1.85
N ARG A 69 -4.59 -3.43 -2.68
CA ARG A 69 -5.84 -4.18 -2.53
C ARG A 69 -5.56 -5.66 -2.73
N ARG A 70 -5.53 -6.40 -1.62
CA ARG A 70 -5.46 -7.87 -1.64
C ARG A 70 -6.64 -8.41 -2.47
N PRO A 71 -6.46 -9.53 -3.20
CA PRO A 71 -7.56 -10.23 -3.88
C PRO A 71 -8.74 -10.65 -2.98
N GLY A 72 -8.68 -10.42 -1.66
CA GLY A 72 -9.76 -10.67 -0.70
C GLY A 72 -10.59 -9.45 -0.30
N GLU A 73 -10.27 -8.23 -0.75
CA GLU A 73 -11.07 -7.01 -0.46
C GLU A 73 -12.18 -6.75 -1.49
N ALA A 74 -12.70 -7.82 -2.07
CA ALA A 74 -14.10 -7.91 -2.46
C ALA A 74 -14.78 -8.96 -1.59
N LEU A 75 -14.59 -8.89 -0.26
CA LEU A 75 -15.45 -9.60 0.69
C LEU A 75 -16.82 -8.91 0.62
N SER A 76 -17.68 -9.39 -0.27
CA SER A 76 -19.11 -9.25 -0.05
C SER A 76 -19.37 -9.82 1.34
N THR A 77 -19.77 -8.97 2.28
CA THR A 77 -20.14 -9.39 3.64
C THR A 77 -21.35 -10.33 3.62
N LEU A 78 -22.07 -10.34 2.49
CA LEU A 78 -23.10 -11.28 2.14
C LEU A 78 -22.54 -12.38 1.21
N LEU A 79 -22.77 -13.64 1.59
CA LEU A 79 -22.58 -14.81 0.73
C LEU A 79 -23.93 -15.51 0.57
N THR A 80 -24.41 -15.64 -0.66
CA THR A 80 -25.65 -16.36 -0.98
C THR A 80 -25.30 -17.70 -1.61
N CYS A 81 -25.86 -18.79 -1.07
CA CYS A 81 -25.67 -20.16 -1.53
C CYS A 81 -27.00 -20.91 -1.48
N GLY A 82 -27.72 -20.97 -2.60
CA GLY A 82 -29.09 -21.50 -2.64
C GLY A 82 -30.01 -20.68 -1.74
N ASP A 83 -30.73 -21.35 -0.84
CA ASP A 83 -31.63 -20.72 0.12
C ASP A 83 -30.90 -20.12 1.33
N LEU A 84 -29.57 -20.24 1.39
CA LEU A 84 -28.77 -19.72 2.50
C LEU A 84 -28.18 -18.35 2.16
N GLU A 85 -28.33 -17.42 3.10
CA GLU A 85 -27.70 -16.10 3.09
C GLU A 85 -26.85 -15.97 4.37
N ILE A 86 -25.53 -15.85 4.19
CA ILE A 86 -24.56 -15.73 5.27
C ILE A 86 -24.08 -14.28 5.30
N ASP A 87 -24.37 -13.59 6.41
CA ASP A 87 -23.84 -12.27 6.69
C ASP A 87 -22.67 -12.39 7.68
N PHE A 88 -21.45 -12.29 7.15
CA PHE A 88 -20.21 -12.36 7.92
C PHE A 88 -20.00 -11.15 8.84
N SER A 89 -20.63 -10.01 8.55
CA SER A 89 -20.56 -8.81 9.39
C SER A 89 -21.42 -8.95 10.64
N ARG A 90 -22.57 -9.61 10.52
CA ARG A 90 -23.52 -9.85 11.62
C ARG A 90 -23.31 -11.19 12.30
N ARG A 91 -22.46 -12.06 11.73
CA ARG A 91 -22.31 -13.48 12.12
C ARG A 91 -23.66 -14.20 12.14
N THR A 92 -24.53 -13.87 11.19
CA THR A 92 -25.87 -14.44 11.07
C THR A 92 -26.00 -15.26 9.80
N VAL A 93 -26.76 -16.34 9.88
CA VAL A 93 -27.16 -17.15 8.73
C VAL A 93 -28.68 -17.09 8.63
N ARG A 94 -29.21 -16.83 7.44
CA ARG A 94 -30.64 -16.90 7.12
C ARG A 94 -30.86 -18.03 6.13
N ALA A 95 -31.87 -18.85 6.38
CA ALA A 95 -32.36 -19.84 5.43
C ALA A 95 -33.74 -19.37 4.94
N HIS A 96 -33.88 -19.20 3.64
CA HIS A 96 -35.13 -18.86 2.96
C HIS A 96 -35.84 -20.17 2.62
N GLY A 97 -36.52 -20.76 3.61
CA GLY A 97 -37.31 -21.98 3.49
C GLY A 97 -38.67 -21.85 4.12
#